data_AF-A0A2N0KKQ6-F1
#
_entry.id   AF-A0A2N0KKQ6-F1
#
_cell.length_a   1.000
_cell.length_b   1.000
_cell.length_c   1.000
_cell.angle_alpha   90.00
_cell.angle_beta   90.00
_cell.angle_gamma   90.00
#
_symmetry.space_group_name_H-M   'P 1'
#
loop_
_entity.id
_entity.type
_entity.pdbx_description
1 polymer ?
#
loop_
_entity_poly.entity_id
_entity_poly.type
_entity_poly.pdbx_seq_one_letter_code
_entity_poly.pdbx_strand_id
1 'polypeptide(L)'
;MPHLNELAKRYQAFETTDKSEFQRMARVLQQIWRDHMLAGVHLNQDQFDDGFFVFLYPKDNADCSTAIADYSECLSGSDTFAAWTLEEVATAIKSNTDAAWIDRFIDRYLNFDKLMLAT
;
A
#
# COMPACT_ATOMS: atom_id res chain seq x y z
N MET A 1 15.02 3.25 -3.21
CA MET A 1 14.06 4.19 -2.54
C MET A 1 14.82 5.07 -1.55
N PRO A 2 15.41 6.20 -2.00
CA PRO A 2 16.28 7.03 -1.18
C PRO A 2 15.57 7.61 0.06
N HIS A 3 14.30 7.99 -0.09
CA HIS A 3 13.50 8.60 0.97
C HIS A 3 13.21 7.63 2.14
N LEU A 4 12.88 6.36 1.87
CA LEU A 4 12.70 5.36 2.94
C LEU A 4 13.98 5.13 3.77
N ASN A 5 15.17 5.20 3.15
CA ASN A 5 16.43 5.10 3.88
C ASN A 5 16.62 6.28 4.85
N GLU A 6 16.22 7.48 4.45
CA GLU A 6 16.27 8.67 5.30
C GLU A 6 15.25 8.60 6.44
N LEU A 7 14.03 8.15 6.15
CA LEU A 7 13.02 7.91 7.18
C LEU A 7 13.47 6.85 8.19
N ALA A 8 14.04 5.74 7.73
CA ALA A 8 14.59 4.71 8.62
C ALA A 8 15.69 5.29 9.55
N LYS A 9 16.50 6.24 9.07
CA LYS A 9 17.51 6.93 9.91
C LYS A 9 16.84 7.81 10.94
N ARG A 10 15.90 8.64 10.48
CA ARG A 10 15.17 9.58 11.33
C ARG A 10 14.43 8.87 12.47
N TYR A 11 13.80 7.75 12.17
CA TYR A 11 12.99 6.99 13.12
C TYR A 11 13.75 5.84 13.80
N GLN A 12 15.07 5.73 13.59
CA GLN A 12 15.90 4.65 14.16
C GLN A 12 15.37 3.24 13.82
N ALA A 13 14.73 3.10 12.67
CA ALA A 13 14.08 1.87 12.21
C ALA A 13 15.00 1.02 11.32
N PHE A 14 16.31 1.01 11.61
CA PHE A 14 17.23 0.06 10.97
C PHE A 14 17.27 -1.23 11.75
N GLU A 15 17.00 -2.33 11.07
CA GLU A 15 17.29 -3.64 11.62
C GLU A 15 18.80 -3.89 11.58
N THR A 16 19.34 -4.52 12.63
CA THR A 16 20.76 -4.86 12.72
C THR A 16 21.25 -5.76 11.57
N THR A 17 20.32 -6.41 10.88
CA THR A 17 20.57 -7.28 9.72
C THR A 17 20.67 -6.52 8.38
N ASP A 18 20.29 -5.23 8.34
CA ASP A 18 20.22 -4.42 7.12
C ASP A 18 21.55 -3.74 6.78
N LYS A 19 22.53 -4.54 6.34
CA LYS A 19 23.89 -4.09 6.03
C LYS A 19 23.98 -3.29 4.72
N SER A 20 22.93 -3.27 3.90
CA SER A 20 22.92 -2.61 2.58
C SER A 20 21.52 -2.10 2.20
N GLU A 21 21.45 -1.16 1.26
CA GLU A 21 20.17 -0.69 0.68
C GLU A 21 19.39 -1.82 0.02
N PHE A 22 20.09 -2.71 -0.69
CA PHE A 22 19.49 -3.89 -1.30
C PHE A 22 18.72 -4.74 -0.28
N GLN A 23 19.33 -5.05 0.87
CA GLN A 23 18.67 -5.85 1.92
C GLN A 23 17.42 -5.18 2.47
N ARG A 24 17.43 -3.84 2.58
CA ARG A 24 16.26 -3.08 3.03
C ARG A 24 15.13 -3.10 2.02
N MET A 25 15.45 -2.90 0.75
CA MET A 25 14.45 -3.01 -0.33
C MET A 25 13.87 -4.43 -0.39
N ALA A 26 14.72 -5.45 -0.32
CA ALA A 26 14.27 -6.84 -0.27
C ALA A 26 13.31 -7.11 0.90
N ARG A 27 13.56 -6.52 2.09
CA ARG A 27 12.67 -6.65 3.25
C ARG A 27 11.28 -6.07 2.99
N VAL A 28 11.19 -4.94 2.30
CA VAL A 28 9.90 -4.33 1.89
C VAL A 28 9.14 -5.29 0.98
N LEU A 29 9.78 -5.83 -0.06
CA LEU A 29 9.14 -6.79 -0.98
C LEU A 29 8.72 -8.07 -0.24
N GLN A 30 9.56 -8.57 0.66
CA GLN A 30 9.22 -9.71 1.51
C GLN A 30 8.03 -9.44 2.44
N GLN A 31 7.84 -8.19 2.89
CA GLN A 31 6.68 -7.82 3.69
C GLN A 31 5.40 -7.89 2.85
N ILE A 32 5.41 -7.30 1.66
CA ILE A 32 4.29 -7.38 0.71
C ILE A 32 3.97 -8.85 0.40
N TRP A 33 5.00 -9.67 0.17
CA TRP A 33 4.84 -11.11 -0.03
C TRP A 33 4.18 -11.81 1.15
N ARG A 34 4.62 -11.54 2.39
CA ARG A 34 4.01 -12.13 3.60
C ARG A 34 2.54 -11.74 3.74
N ASP A 35 2.19 -10.48 3.46
CA ASP A 35 0.82 -10.00 3.57
C ASP A 35 -0.07 -10.59 2.45
N HIS A 36 0.46 -10.70 1.23
CA HIS A 36 -0.21 -11.41 0.13
C HIS A 36 -0.45 -12.90 0.48
N MET A 37 0.54 -13.59 1.01
CA MET A 37 0.40 -14.98 1.45
C MET A 37 -0.57 -15.13 2.62
N LEU A 38 -0.59 -14.18 3.56
CA LEU A 38 -1.54 -14.16 4.66
C LEU A 38 -2.98 -14.09 4.13
N ALA A 39 -3.26 -13.23 3.15
CA ALA A 39 -4.56 -13.21 2.49
C ALA A 39 -4.88 -14.55 1.80
N GLY A 40 -3.91 -15.14 1.10
CA GLY A 40 -4.06 -16.45 0.45
C GLY A 40 -4.37 -17.60 1.43
N VAL A 41 -3.83 -17.58 2.65
CA VAL A 41 -4.14 -18.58 3.68
C VAL A 41 -5.62 -18.52 4.09
N HIS A 42 -6.24 -17.34 4.12
CA HIS A 42 -7.66 -17.21 4.46
C HIS A 42 -8.57 -17.81 3.37
N LEU A 43 -8.16 -17.73 2.10
CA LEU A 43 -8.88 -18.37 0.99
C LEU A 43 -8.86 -19.89 1.06
N ASN A 44 -7.81 -20.47 1.65
CA ASN A 44 -7.66 -21.91 1.81
C ASN A 44 -8.48 -22.51 2.97
N GLN A 45 -9.25 -21.71 3.72
CA GLN A 45 -10.05 -22.20 4.86
C GLN A 45 -11.48 -22.67 4.47
N ASP A 46 -11.75 -22.93 3.19
CA ASP A 46 -13.06 -23.37 2.64
C ASP A 46 -14.25 -22.44 2.98
N GLN A 47 -13.98 -21.19 3.36
CA GLN A 47 -15.01 -20.22 3.76
C GLN A 47 -15.31 -19.17 2.67
N PHE A 48 -14.48 -19.11 1.63
CA PHE A 48 -14.58 -18.13 0.55
C PHE A 48 -14.36 -18.81 -0.79
N ASP A 49 -15.23 -18.49 -1.76
CA ASP A 49 -15.12 -19.02 -3.14
C ASP A 49 -14.04 -18.32 -3.96
N ASP A 50 -13.71 -17.06 -3.61
CA ASP A 50 -12.72 -16.22 -4.29
C ASP A 50 -12.20 -15.12 -3.34
N GLY A 51 -11.05 -14.55 -3.68
CA GLY A 51 -10.54 -13.32 -3.10
C GLY A 51 -9.09 -13.04 -3.52
N PHE A 52 -8.64 -11.84 -3.20
CA PHE A 52 -7.32 -11.35 -3.57
C PHE A 52 -6.82 -10.34 -2.55
N PHE A 53 -5.50 -10.15 -2.53
CA PHE A 53 -4.86 -9.14 -1.71
C PHE A 53 -4.80 -7.81 -2.47
N VAL A 54 -5.29 -6.74 -1.85
CA VAL A 54 -5.16 -5.38 -2.38
C VAL A 54 -4.12 -4.61 -1.58
N PHE A 55 -3.06 -4.16 -2.24
CA PHE A 55 -2.19 -3.13 -1.67
C PHE A 55 -2.80 -1.74 -1.92
N LEU A 56 -3.32 -1.11 -0.88
CA LEU A 56 -3.99 0.19 -0.94
C LEU A 56 -3.05 1.31 -0.49
N TYR A 57 -2.84 2.34 -1.32
CA TYR A 57 -1.89 3.42 -1.04
C TYR A 57 -2.34 4.78 -1.60
N PRO A 58 -1.84 5.93 -1.08
CA PRO A 58 -2.10 7.23 -1.70
C PRO A 58 -1.44 7.32 -3.07
N LYS A 59 -2.16 7.83 -4.07
CA LYS A 59 -1.67 7.94 -5.47
C LYS A 59 -0.30 8.61 -5.58
N ASP A 60 -0.07 9.65 -4.78
CA ASP A 60 1.17 10.45 -4.83
C ASP A 60 2.32 9.84 -4.01
N ASN A 61 2.13 8.69 -3.37
CA ASN A 61 3.19 7.99 -2.66
C ASN A 61 4.05 7.16 -3.64
N ALA A 62 5.08 7.81 -4.19
CA ALA A 62 5.99 7.21 -5.17
C ALA A 62 6.82 6.02 -4.62
N ASP A 63 7.11 6.01 -3.31
CA ASP A 63 7.79 4.87 -2.68
C ASP A 63 6.89 3.62 -2.74
N CYS A 64 5.60 3.77 -2.44
CA CYS A 64 4.63 2.68 -2.56
C CYS A 64 4.46 2.20 -4.00
N SER A 65 4.27 3.11 -4.97
CA SER A 65 4.09 2.72 -6.37
C SER A 65 5.31 1.98 -6.93
N THR A 66 6.52 2.40 -6.54
CA THR A 66 7.77 1.71 -6.89
C THR A 66 7.82 0.31 -6.26
N ALA A 67 7.49 0.16 -4.98
CA ALA A 67 7.47 -1.15 -4.30
C ALA A 67 6.49 -2.13 -4.96
N ILE A 68 5.33 -1.63 -5.36
CA ILE A 68 4.29 -2.42 -6.03
C ILE A 68 4.76 -2.86 -7.41
N ALA A 69 5.39 -1.97 -8.18
CA ALA A 69 5.96 -2.32 -9.49
C ALA A 69 7.01 -3.43 -9.34
N ASP A 70 7.99 -3.23 -8.45
CA ASP A 70 9.05 -4.21 -8.16
C ASP A 70 8.48 -5.56 -7.70
N TYR A 71 7.45 -5.55 -6.85
CA TYR A 71 6.81 -6.78 -6.38
C TYR A 71 6.00 -7.47 -7.49
N SER A 72 5.30 -6.70 -8.32
CA SER A 72 4.48 -7.24 -9.42
C SER A 72 5.34 -7.96 -10.46
N GLU A 73 6.57 -7.49 -10.71
CA GLU A 73 7.55 -8.17 -11.57
C GLU A 73 7.99 -9.54 -11.02
N CYS A 74 7.86 -9.76 -9.71
CA CYS A 74 8.19 -11.04 -9.07
C CYS A 74 7.05 -12.08 -9.18
N LEU A 75 5.84 -11.66 -9.58
CA LEU A 75 4.68 -12.55 -9.62
C LEU A 75 4.60 -13.30 -10.95
N SER A 76 4.15 -14.56 -10.89
CA SER A 76 3.86 -15.36 -12.10
C SER A 76 2.48 -15.06 -12.71
N GLY A 77 1.66 -14.25 -12.04
CA GLY A 77 0.32 -13.85 -12.43
C GLY A 77 -0.27 -12.84 -11.44
N SER A 78 -1.40 -12.23 -11.80
CA SER A 78 -2.01 -11.13 -11.04
C SER A 78 -3.39 -11.45 -10.46
N ASP A 79 -3.87 -12.68 -10.58
CA ASP A 79 -5.26 -13.02 -10.22
C ASP A 79 -5.54 -12.85 -8.72
N THR A 80 -4.52 -13.01 -7.87
CA THR A 80 -4.64 -12.94 -6.40
C THR A 80 -4.05 -11.66 -5.81
N PHE A 81 -3.56 -10.74 -6.65
CA PHE A 81 -2.90 -9.51 -6.20
C PHE A 81 -3.37 -8.31 -7.03
N ALA A 82 -3.81 -7.26 -6.37
CA ALA A 82 -4.12 -5.99 -6.99
C ALA A 82 -3.48 -4.82 -6.22
N ALA A 83 -3.28 -3.72 -6.92
CA ALA A 83 -2.87 -2.45 -6.34
C ALA A 83 -3.89 -1.40 -6.72
N TRP A 84 -4.44 -0.72 -5.71
CA TRP A 84 -5.39 0.37 -5.90
C TRP A 84 -4.93 1.60 -5.13
N THR A 85 -5.35 2.75 -5.59
CA THR A 85 -5.14 4.00 -4.85
C THR A 85 -6.30 4.29 -3.91
N LEU A 86 -6.02 4.98 -2.80
CA LEU A 86 -7.06 5.47 -1.89
C LEU A 86 -8.05 6.38 -2.62
N GLU A 87 -7.57 7.15 -3.58
CA GLU A 87 -8.35 8.05 -4.43
C GLU A 87 -9.32 7.29 -5.31
N GLU A 88 -8.88 6.24 -6.01
CA GLU A 88 -9.75 5.39 -6.84
C GLU A 88 -10.84 4.72 -6.00
N VAL A 89 -10.48 4.15 -4.85
CA VAL A 89 -11.44 3.50 -3.95
C VAL A 89 -12.44 4.50 -3.39
N ALA A 90 -11.98 5.67 -2.93
CA ALA A 90 -12.85 6.70 -2.39
C ALA A 90 -13.81 7.25 -3.45
N THR A 91 -13.34 7.47 -4.68
CA THR A 91 -14.17 7.86 -5.82
C THR A 91 -15.20 6.79 -6.14
N ALA A 92 -14.81 5.51 -6.22
CA ALA A 92 -15.74 4.42 -6.49
C ALA A 92 -16.84 4.31 -5.43
N ILE A 93 -16.49 4.43 -4.14
CA ILE A 93 -17.47 4.44 -3.05
C ILE A 93 -18.41 5.63 -3.20
N LYS A 94 -17.87 6.84 -3.38
CA LYS A 94 -18.66 8.07 -3.52
C LYS A 94 -19.64 8.02 -4.70
N SER A 95 -19.26 7.41 -5.81
CA SER A 95 -20.15 7.23 -6.96
C SER A 95 -21.32 6.27 -6.70
N ASN A 96 -21.28 5.50 -5.61
CA ASN A 96 -22.28 4.49 -5.27
C ASN A 96 -22.99 4.77 -3.94
N THR A 97 -22.75 5.91 -3.30
CA THR A 97 -23.40 6.27 -2.04
C THR A 97 -23.49 7.78 -1.83
N ASP A 98 -24.62 8.24 -1.27
CA ASP A 98 -24.80 9.63 -0.82
C ASP A 98 -24.45 9.82 0.68
N ALA A 99 -23.85 8.80 1.30
CA ALA A 99 -23.57 8.84 2.74
C ALA A 99 -22.45 9.84 3.05
N ALA A 100 -22.75 10.88 3.83
CA ALA A 100 -21.83 12.00 4.12
C ALA A 100 -20.47 11.62 4.73
N TRP A 101 -20.29 10.39 5.22
CA TRP A 101 -19.01 9.94 5.75
C TRP A 101 -17.92 9.88 4.69
N ILE A 102 -18.25 9.58 3.42
CA ILE A 102 -17.24 9.46 2.36
C ILE A 102 -16.63 10.83 2.02
N ASP A 103 -17.46 11.88 1.99
CA ASP A 103 -16.99 13.24 1.82
C ASP A 103 -16.09 13.66 2.99
N ARG A 104 -16.48 13.32 4.23
CA ARG A 104 -15.63 13.58 5.42
C ARG A 104 -14.32 12.80 5.37
N PHE A 105 -14.32 11.58 4.84
CA PHE A 105 -13.10 10.78 4.69
C PHE A 105 -12.16 11.44 3.67
N ILE A 106 -12.67 11.76 2.48
CA ILE A 106 -11.89 12.44 1.42
C ILE A 106 -11.35 13.76 1.95
N ASP A 107 -12.20 14.58 2.57
CA ASP A 107 -11.82 15.88 3.10
C ASP A 107 -10.79 15.80 4.24
N ARG A 108 -10.78 14.72 5.02
CA ARG A 108 -9.84 14.54 6.14
C ARG A 108 -8.52 13.93 5.72
N TYR A 109 -8.54 12.94 4.82
CA TYR A 109 -7.38 12.09 4.55
C TYR A 109 -6.79 12.26 3.16
N LEU A 110 -7.54 12.80 2.20
CA LEU A 110 -7.10 12.95 0.81
C LEU A 110 -7.04 14.42 0.34
N ASN A 111 -7.56 15.37 1.13
CA ASN A 111 -7.50 16.79 0.82
C ASN A 111 -6.18 17.43 1.30
N PHE A 112 -5.11 17.23 0.54
CA PHE A 112 -3.78 17.75 0.85
C PHE A 112 -3.64 19.27 0.67
N ASP A 113 -4.56 19.94 -0.03
CA ASP A 113 -4.57 21.41 -0.16
C ASP A 113 -4.64 22.11 1.20
N LYS A 114 -5.22 21.44 2.20
CA LYS A 114 -5.27 21.92 3.59
C LYS A 114 -3.89 22.07 4.23
N LEU A 115 -2.88 21.35 3.75
CA LEU A 115 -1.51 21.47 4.24
C LEU A 115 -0.80 22.68 3.64
N MET A 116 -1.19 23.09 2.43
CA MET A 116 -0.62 24.25 1.72
C MET A 116 -1.12 25.58 2.30
N LEU A 117 -2.29 25.58 2.95
CA LEU A 117 -2.89 26.75 3.60
C LEU A 117 -2.42 26.97 5.04
N ALA A 118 -1.62 26.06 5.60
CA ALA A 118 -1.16 26.09 6.99
C ALA A 118 0.28 26.65 7.16
N THR A 119 0.84 27.23 6.10
CA THR A 119 2.16 27.90 6.03
C THR A 119 1.99 29.39 5.74
#